data_AF-F3FDM0-F1
#
_entry.id   AF-F3FDM0-F1
#
_cell.length_a   1.000
_cell.length_b   1.000
_cell.length_c   1.000
_cell.angle_alpha   90.00
_cell.angle_beta   90.00
_cell.angle_gamma   90.00
#
_symmetry.space_group_name_H-M   'P 1'
#
loop_
_entity.id
_entity.type
_entity.pdbx_description
1 polymer ?
#
loop_
_entity_poly.entity_id
_entity_poly.type
_entity_poly.pdbx_seq_one_letter_code
_entity_poly.pdbx_strand_id
1 'polypeptide(L)' 'MPLENISCQKSFGGWHKRYKHHSQVLGCDMVFAVYLPPQAEQGGKLPVLYW' A
#
# COMPACT_ATOMS: atom_id res chain seq x y z
N MET A 1 -14.64 3.66 -3.78
CA MET A 1 -13.97 4.10 -2.54
C MET A 1 -12.68 4.80 -2.93
N PRO A 2 -12.49 6.09 -2.59
CA PRO A 2 -11.22 6.75 -2.87
C PRO A 2 -10.13 6.15 -1.97
N LEU A 3 -8.99 5.83 -2.58
CA LEU A 3 -7.78 5.41 -1.89
C LEU A 3 -6.83 6.61 -1.84
N GLU A 4 -6.61 7.15 -0.64
CA GLU A 4 -5.76 8.32 -0.43
C GLU A 4 -4.35 7.88 -0.03
N ASN A 5 -3.32 8.30 -0.74
CA ASN A 5 -1.93 8.08 -0.31
C ASN A 5 -1.54 9.13 0.73
N ILE A 6 -1.30 8.69 1.97
CA ILE A 6 -0.99 9.60 3.09
C ILE A 6 0.51 9.66 3.40
N SER A 7 1.30 8.69 2.94
CA SER A 7 2.75 8.73 3.04
C SER A 7 3.43 7.80 2.03
N CYS A 8 4.59 8.22 1.54
CA CYS A 8 5.42 7.45 0.62
C CYS A 8 6.90 7.62 1.00
N GLN A 9 7.57 6.53 1.36
CA GLN A 9 8.97 6.53 1.78
C GLN A 9 9.75 5.48 1.00
N LYS A 10 10.98 5.81 0.60
CA LYS A 10 11.90 4.83 0.00
C LYS A 10 12.42 3.88 1.08
N SER A 11 12.48 2.58 0.78
CA SER A 11 12.96 1.56 1.71
C SER A 11 13.56 0.37 0.95
N PHE A 12 14.85 0.07 1.18
CA PHE A 12 15.59 -1.04 0.53
C PHE A 12 15.41 -1.10 -1.01
N GLY A 13 15.47 0.06 -1.67
CA GLY A 13 15.27 0.18 -3.12
C GLY A 13 13.80 0.11 -3.59
N GLY A 14 12.86 -0.20 -2.70
CA GLY A 14 11.43 -0.17 -2.94
C GLY A 14 10.73 1.02 -2.28
N TRP A 15 9.41 0.90 -2.15
CA TRP A 15 8.54 1.91 -1.55
C TRP A 15 7.71 1.34 -0.42
N HIS A 16 7.79 1.98 0.74
CA HIS A 16 6.82 1.80 1.80
C HIS A 16 5.75 2.88 1.69
N LYS A 17 4.51 2.48 1.43
CA LYS A 17 3.38 3.39 1.22
C LYS A 17 2.30 3.13 2.25
N ARG A 18 1.70 4.20 2.75
CA ARG A 18 0.50 4.12 3.59
C ARG A 18 -0.66 4.75 2.88
N TYR A 19 -1.81 4.10 2.99
CA TYR A 19 -3.04 4.53 2.37
C TYR A 19 -4.17 4.61 3.39
N LYS A 20 -5.06 5.57 3.18
CA LYS A 20 -6.33 5.71 3.87
C LYS A 20 -7.47 5.35 2.92
N HIS A 21 -8.43 4.58 3.39
CA HIS A 21 -9.69 4.35 2.66
C HIS A 21 -10.85 4.21 3.64
N HIS A 22 -12.07 4.53 3.19
CA HIS A 22 -13.27 4.20 3.93
C HIS A 22 -13.63 2.72 3.71
N SER A 23 -13.81 1.94 4.76
CA SER A 23 -14.21 0.53 4.71
C SER A 23 -15.72 0.39 4.80
N GLN A 24 -16.37 -0.18 3.78
CA GLN A 24 -17.81 -0.45 3.79
C GLN A 24 -18.18 -1.52 4.83
N VAL A 25 -17.30 -2.50 5.04
CA VAL A 25 -17.54 -3.60 5.98
C VAL A 25 -17.44 -3.11 7.43
N LEU A 26 -16.49 -2.22 7.72
CA LEU A 26 -16.24 -1.72 9.07
C LEU A 26 -16.96 -0.39 9.36
N GLY A 27 -17.49 0.29 8.33
CA GLY A 27 -18.19 1.57 8.45
C GLY A 27 -17.32 2.74 8.88
N CYS A 28 -15.98 2.67 8.71
CA CYS A 28 -15.05 3.68 9.18
C CYS A 28 -13.82 3.83 8.27
N ASP A 29 -13.03 4.89 8.51
CA ASP A 29 -11.77 5.13 7.82
C ASP A 29 -10.66 4.21 8.37
N MET A 30 -10.06 3.43 7.46
CA MET A 30 -8.98 2.50 7.75
C MET A 30 -7.67 3.00 7.14
N VAL A 31 -6.56 2.70 7.83
CA VAL A 31 -5.21 2.97 7.34
C VAL A 31 -4.46 1.64 7.25
N PHE A 32 -3.89 1.35 6.09
CA PHE A 32 -3.00 0.20 5.89
C PHE A 32 -1.68 0.64 5.28
N ALA A 33 -0.67 -0.20 5.44
CA ALA A 33 0.64 -0.03 4.82
C ALA A 33 0.90 -1.15 3.81
N VAL A 34 1.69 -0.84 2.79
CA VAL A 34 2.19 -1.82 1.83
C VAL A 34 3.66 -1.52 1.54
N TYR A 35 4.46 -2.58 1.54
CA TYR A 35 5.81 -2.53 1.01
C TYR A 35 5.81 -3.05 -0.43
N LEU A 36 6.25 -2.20 -1.36
CA LEU A 36 6.45 -2.53 -2.76
C LEU A 36 7.96 -2.70 -2.99
N PRO A 37 8.46 -3.89 -3.27
CA PRO A 37 9.89 -4.10 -3.53
C PRO A 37 10.27 -3.51 -4.90
N PRO A 38 11.57 -3.28 -5.18
CA PRO A 38 12.03 -2.63 -6.43
C PRO A 38 11.52 -3.31 -7.71
N GLN A 39 11.27 -4.62 -7.68
CA GLN A 39 10.74 -5.40 -8.80
C GLN A 39 9.33 -4.93 -9.22
N ALA A 40 8.59 -4.26 -8.33
CA ALA A 40 7.28 -3.70 -8.66
C ALA A 40 7.36 -2.58 -9.72
N GLU A 41 8.50 -1.88 -9.82
CA GLU A 41 8.72 -0.84 -10.82
C GLU A 41 8.95 -1.42 -12.23
N GLN A 42 9.26 -2.72 -12.33
CA GLN A 42 9.46 -3.42 -13.60
C GLN A 42 8.13 -3.80 -14.27
N GLY A 43 6.99 -3.48 -13.66
CA GLY A 43 5.64 -3.72 -14.20
C GLY A 43 5.14 -5.16 -14.03
N GLY A 44 5.92 -6.04 -13.41
CA GLY A 44 5.52 -7.41 -13.10
C GLY A 44 4.51 -7.48 -11.94
N LYS A 45 3.60 -8.46 -11.99
CA LYS A 45 2.78 -8.82 -10.83
C LYS A 45 3.63 -9.64 -9.87
N LEU A 46 3.60 -9.27 -8.59
CA LEU A 46 4.36 -9.93 -7.53
C LEU A 46 3.42 -10.65 -6.57
N PRO A 47 3.88 -11.70 -5.88
CA PRO A 47 3.11 -12.28 -4.79
C PRO A 47 2.92 -11.27 -3.65
N VAL A 48 1.82 -11.40 -2.91
CA VAL A 48 1.48 -10.57 -1.75
C VAL A 48 1.48 -11.42 -0.49
N LEU A 49 2.12 -10.93 0.55
CA LEU A 49 2.06 -11.46 1.91
C LEU A 49 1.29 -10.47 2.79
N TYR A 50 0.26 -10.96 3.49
CA TYR A 50 -0.45 -10.20 4.52
C TYR A 50 0.09 -10.58 5.89
N TRP A 51 0.31 -9.58 6.75
CA TRP A 51 0.77 -9.74 8.13
C TRP A 51 0.16 -8.66 9.03
#